data_AF-A0A535A0U1-F1
#
_entry.id   AF-A0A535A0U1-F1
#
_cell.length_a   1.000
_cell.length_b   1.000
_cell.length_c   1.000
_cell.angle_alpha   90.00
_cell.angle_beta   90.00
_cell.angle_gamma   90.00
#
_symmetry.space_group_name_H-M   'P 1'
#
loop_
_entity.id
_entity.type
_entity.pdbx_description
1 polymer ?
#
loop_
_entity_poly.entity_id
_entity_poly.type
_entity_poly.pdbx_seq_one_letter_code
_entity_poly.pdbx_strand_id
1 'polypeptide(L)'
;MPPMTERPFISFMTDFGVGSSAPAVCRGVILGIAPDARLVDVTHAIRQFAIRDGAFLLSRSVPYFPVGTHVAVVDPGVGTHRRPIALRAERGDFFVGPDNGLLVPAAEKLGGIVEARALENESLWLAPVSHTFHGRDIFSPVGAHLATGTP
;
A
#
# COMPACT_ATOMS: atom_id res chain seq x y z
N MET A 1 -15.20 1.09 -24.29
CA MET A 1 -14.23 0.43 -23.39
C MET A 1 -12.87 1.04 -23.68
N PRO A 2 -12.21 1.74 -22.74
CA PRO A 2 -10.82 2.14 -22.97
C PRO A 2 -9.92 0.89 -22.95
N PRO A 3 -8.78 0.90 -23.66
CA PRO A 3 -7.98 -0.28 -23.94
C PRO A 3 -7.25 -0.81 -22.70
N MET A 4 -7.20 -2.15 -22.58
CA MET A 4 -6.44 -2.91 -21.57
C MET A 4 -4.94 -2.93 -21.88
N THR A 5 -4.26 -1.77 -21.90
CA THR A 5 -2.81 -1.71 -22.15
C THR A 5 -2.08 -0.65 -21.32
N GLU A 6 -2.54 -0.35 -20.10
CA GLU A 6 -1.70 0.39 -19.15
C GLU A 6 -1.08 -0.58 -18.15
N ARG A 7 0.26 -0.57 -18.09
CA ARG A 7 1.03 -1.30 -17.08
C ARG A 7 0.52 -0.90 -15.68
N PRO A 8 0.30 -1.85 -14.76
CA PRO A 8 -0.16 -1.55 -13.41
C PRO A 8 0.72 -0.47 -12.75
N PHE A 9 0.12 0.50 -12.08
CA PHE A 9 0.85 1.50 -11.31
C PHE A 9 0.77 1.18 -9.82
N ILE A 10 1.93 1.13 -9.16
CA ILE A 10 2.03 0.91 -7.71
C ILE A 10 2.90 2.01 -7.12
N SER A 11 2.40 2.69 -6.09
CA SER A 11 3.25 3.57 -5.26
C SER A 11 3.49 2.97 -3.89
N PHE A 12 4.69 3.17 -3.33
CA PHE A 12 5.06 2.62 -2.03
C PHE A 12 5.63 3.67 -1.07
N MET A 13 5.13 3.70 0.17
CA MET A 13 5.57 4.65 1.20
C MET A 13 5.73 3.96 2.55
N THR A 14 6.82 4.23 3.28
CA THR A 14 7.01 3.65 4.63
C THR A 14 7.78 4.55 5.59
N ASP A 15 7.82 4.16 6.87
CA ASP A 15 8.73 4.72 7.89
C ASP A 15 9.94 3.82 8.18
N PHE A 16 10.31 2.92 7.24
CA PHE A 16 11.39 1.94 7.45
C PHE A 16 12.80 2.55 7.45
N GLY A 17 12.96 3.77 6.94
CA GLY A 17 14.24 4.47 6.86
C GLY A 17 15.00 4.23 5.55
N VAL A 18 15.75 5.25 5.12
CA VAL A 18 16.49 5.30 3.84
C VAL A 18 17.70 4.35 3.81
N GLY A 19 18.21 3.92 4.97
CA GLY A 19 19.30 2.94 5.08
C GLY A 19 18.85 1.50 5.31
N SER A 20 17.54 1.24 5.37
CA SER A 20 17.00 -0.10 5.60
C SER A 20 16.88 -0.87 4.28
N SER A 21 17.13 -2.18 4.31
CA SER A 21 16.83 -3.07 3.19
C SER A 21 15.33 -3.40 3.08
N ALA A 22 14.53 -3.08 4.11
CA ALA A 22 13.12 -3.44 4.18
C ALA A 22 12.29 -2.95 2.97
N PRO A 23 12.46 -1.69 2.49
CA PRO A 23 11.79 -1.27 1.26
C PRO A 23 12.17 -2.11 0.04
N ALA A 24 13.46 -2.42 -0.15
CA ALA A 24 13.92 -3.22 -1.28
C ALA A 24 13.33 -4.65 -1.26
N VAL A 25 13.23 -5.26 -0.07
CA VAL A 25 12.58 -6.57 0.09
C VAL A 25 11.09 -6.50 -0.31
N CYS A 26 10.38 -5.48 0.16
CA CYS A 26 8.97 -5.26 -0.19
C CYS A 26 8.77 -5.05 -1.70
N ARG A 27 9.66 -4.28 -2.35
CA ARG A 27 9.67 -4.11 -3.81
C ARG A 27 9.89 -5.43 -4.53
N GLY A 28 10.81 -6.27 -4.03
CA GLY A 28 11.05 -7.62 -4.57
C GLY A 28 9.80 -8.49 -4.52
N VAL A 29 9.06 -8.47 -3.41
CA VAL A 29 7.77 -9.18 -3.30
C VAL A 29 6.75 -8.64 -4.29
N ILE A 30 6.61 -7.31 -4.38
CA ILE A 30 5.67 -6.67 -5.31
C ILE A 30 5.99 -7.08 -6.76
N LEU A 31 7.25 -6.94 -7.19
CA LEU A 31 7.67 -7.24 -8.55
C LEU A 31 7.69 -8.75 -8.86
N GLY A 32 7.80 -9.60 -7.84
CA GLY A 32 7.62 -11.05 -8.00
C GLY A 32 6.20 -11.45 -8.38
N ILE A 33 5.20 -10.67 -7.94
CA ILE A 33 3.77 -10.91 -8.21
C ILE A 33 3.31 -10.10 -9.44
N ALA A 34 3.75 -8.85 -9.55
CA ALA A 34 3.39 -7.92 -10.62
C ALA A 34 4.64 -7.44 -11.37
N PRO A 35 5.29 -8.29 -12.19
CA PRO A 35 6.58 -7.99 -12.83
C PRO A 35 6.53 -6.80 -13.80
N ASP A 36 5.36 -6.54 -14.40
CA ASP A 36 5.15 -5.42 -15.33
C ASP A 36 4.74 -4.11 -14.65
N ALA A 37 4.64 -4.09 -13.31
CA ALA A 37 4.19 -2.91 -12.59
C ALA A 37 5.21 -1.76 -12.66
N ARG A 38 4.70 -0.55 -12.88
CA ARG A 38 5.43 0.70 -12.66
C ARG A 38 5.41 0.99 -11.16
N LEU A 39 6.51 0.68 -10.49
CA LEU A 39 6.68 0.90 -9.06
C LEU A 39 7.39 2.23 -8.78
N VAL A 40 6.77 3.08 -7.97
CA VAL A 40 7.33 4.38 -7.55
C VAL A 40 7.33 4.47 -6.04
N ASP A 41 8.47 4.79 -5.43
CA ASP A 41 8.49 5.11 -4.01
C ASP A 41 8.09 6.57 -3.80
N VAL A 42 7.16 6.80 -2.87
CA VAL A 42 6.84 8.15 -2.40
C VAL A 42 7.97 8.63 -1.50
N THR A 43 8.24 7.87 -0.45
CA THR A 43 9.38 8.05 0.46
C THR A 43 9.41 6.88 1.45
N HIS A 44 10.61 6.56 1.95
CA HIS A 44 10.81 5.67 3.09
C HIS A 44 11.40 6.40 4.30
N ALA A 45 11.43 7.74 4.23
CA ALA A 45 12.00 8.62 5.24
C ALA A 45 10.93 9.21 6.18
N ILE A 46 9.72 8.62 6.23
CA ILE A 46 8.74 9.03 7.23
C ILE A 46 9.36 8.81 8.61
N ARG A 47 9.20 9.80 9.47
CA ARG A 47 9.65 9.70 10.85
C ARG A 47 8.97 8.49 11.50
N GLN A 48 9.74 7.66 12.20
CA GLN A 48 9.27 6.40 12.74
C GLN A 48 7.98 6.60 13.56
N PHE A 49 6.96 5.79 13.26
CA PHE A 49 5.63 5.79 13.87
C PHE A 49 4.80 7.05 13.67
N ALA A 50 5.25 8.00 12.86
CA ALA A 50 4.55 9.27 12.62
C ALA A 50 3.41 9.10 11.59
N ILE A 51 2.33 8.42 12.00
CA ILE A 51 1.17 8.10 11.15
C ILE A 51 0.61 9.36 10.47
N ARG A 52 0.50 10.47 11.20
CA ARG A 52 -0.03 11.75 10.66
C ARG A 52 0.88 12.35 9.59
N ASP A 53 2.19 12.28 9.76
CA ASP A 53 3.17 12.78 8.78
C ASP A 53 3.08 11.94 7.50
N GLY A 54 3.01 10.61 7.64
CA GLY A 54 2.79 9.70 6.52
C GLY A 54 1.48 10.00 5.79
N ALA A 55 0.38 10.17 6.52
CA ALA A 55 -0.93 10.44 5.94
C ALA A 55 -0.94 11.78 5.17
N PHE A 56 -0.32 12.82 5.75
CA PHE A 56 -0.15 14.10 5.10
C PHE A 56 0.64 13.97 3.80
N LEU A 57 1.81 13.34 3.83
CA LEU A 57 2.66 13.21 2.64
C LEU A 57 1.98 12.36 1.55
N LEU A 58 1.36 11.23 1.91
CA LEU A 58 0.62 10.40 0.96
C LEU A 58 -0.50 11.19 0.27
N SER A 59 -1.32 11.93 1.05
CA SER A 59 -2.42 12.73 0.49
C SER A 59 -1.97 13.85 -0.44
N ARG A 60 -0.72 14.34 -0.28
CA ARG A 60 -0.13 15.34 -1.17
C ARG A 60 0.45 14.74 -2.45
N SER A 61 0.83 13.47 -2.43
CA SER A 61 1.45 12.78 -3.56
C SER A 61 0.44 12.16 -4.52
N VAL A 62 -0.53 11.39 -4.02
CA VAL A 62 -1.43 10.57 -4.87
C VAL A 62 -2.30 11.33 -5.89
N PRO A 63 -2.65 12.63 -5.71
CA PRO A 63 -3.35 13.38 -6.76
C PRO A 63 -2.57 13.50 -8.07
N TYR A 64 -1.25 13.35 -8.04
CA TYR A 64 -0.35 13.50 -9.19
C TYR A 64 0.08 12.17 -9.81
N PHE A 65 -0.39 11.04 -9.27
CA PHE A 65 -0.09 9.71 -9.80
C PHE A 65 -1.20 9.22 -10.73
N PRO A 66 -0.89 8.29 -11.66
CA PRO A 66 -1.92 7.53 -12.37
C PRO A 66 -2.83 6.78 -11.39
N VAL A 67 -4.05 6.45 -11.82
CA VAL A 67 -4.93 5.57 -11.06
C VAL A 67 -4.23 4.23 -10.86
N GLY A 68 -4.11 3.78 -9.61
CA GLY A 68 -3.37 2.57 -9.30
C GLY A 68 -3.52 2.09 -7.86
N THR A 69 -2.54 1.32 -7.39
CA THR A 69 -2.50 0.82 -6.02
C THR A 69 -1.43 1.54 -5.20
N HIS A 70 -1.82 2.08 -4.04
CA HIS A 70 -0.95 2.82 -3.14
C HIS A 70 -0.74 2.03 -1.86
N VAL A 71 0.45 1.43 -1.71
CA VAL A 71 0.85 0.70 -0.51
C VAL A 71 1.53 1.67 0.45
N ALA A 72 1.03 1.80 1.68
CA ALA A 72 1.60 2.67 2.68
C ALA A 72 1.68 1.98 4.04
N VAL A 73 2.87 2.03 4.67
CA VAL A 73 3.15 1.34 5.93
C VAL A 73 3.86 2.26 6.91
N VAL A 74 3.10 2.79 7.86
CA VAL A 74 3.59 3.44 9.08
C VAL A 74 2.82 2.79 10.21
N ASP A 75 3.44 1.83 10.89
CA ASP A 75 2.68 0.81 11.63
C ASP A 75 3.29 0.47 13.00
N PRO A 76 3.15 1.35 14.01
CA PRO A 76 3.56 1.05 15.38
C PRO A 76 2.77 -0.12 16.00
N GLY A 77 1.62 -0.48 15.43
CA GLY A 77 0.75 -1.54 15.92
C GLY A 77 0.94 -2.89 15.21
N VAL A 78 2.02 -3.08 14.45
CA VAL A 78 2.29 -4.36 13.78
C VAL A 78 2.26 -5.53 14.78
N GLY A 79 1.65 -6.65 14.37
CA GLY A 79 1.49 -7.83 15.24
C GLY A 79 0.46 -7.70 16.37
N THR A 80 -0.26 -6.58 16.47
CA THR A 80 -1.35 -6.37 17.45
C THR A 80 -2.74 -6.59 16.81
N HIS A 81 -3.80 -6.15 17.49
CA HIS A 81 -5.18 -6.23 17.03
C HIS A 81 -5.53 -5.31 15.85
N ARG A 82 -4.62 -4.42 15.40
CA ARG A 82 -4.89 -3.52 14.27
C ARG A 82 -5.07 -4.32 12.97
N ARG A 83 -6.15 -4.04 12.24
CA ARG A 83 -6.48 -4.78 11.02
C ARG A 83 -5.58 -4.36 9.85
N PRO A 84 -5.11 -5.29 9.03
CA PRO A 84 -4.66 -4.96 7.68
C PRO A 84 -5.88 -4.66 6.81
N ILE A 85 -5.88 -3.54 6.07
CA ILE A 85 -7.04 -3.12 5.27
C ILE A 85 -6.65 -2.71 3.84
N ALA A 86 -7.64 -2.80 2.96
CA ALA A 86 -7.64 -2.11 1.68
C ALA A 86 -8.85 -1.16 1.59
N LEU A 87 -8.63 0.01 0.99
CA LEU A 87 -9.67 0.99 0.65
C LEU A 87 -9.72 1.17 -0.86
N ARG A 88 -10.90 1.44 -1.41
CA ARG A 88 -11.08 1.92 -2.79
C ARG A 88 -11.60 3.34 -2.77
N ALA A 89 -10.94 4.24 -3.47
CA ALA A 89 -11.40 5.62 -3.65
C ALA A 89 -12.32 5.74 -4.86
N GLU A 90 -13.15 6.79 -4.89
CA GLU A 90 -14.06 7.07 -6.01
C GLU A 90 -13.34 7.18 -7.37
N ARG A 91 -12.14 7.80 -7.40
CA ARG A 91 -11.30 7.89 -8.61
C ARG A 91 -10.87 6.53 -9.19
N GLY A 92 -10.96 5.46 -8.41
CA GLY A 92 -10.62 4.09 -8.81
C GLY A 92 -9.34 3.53 -8.18
N ASP A 93 -8.65 4.32 -7.36
CA ASP A 93 -7.41 3.90 -6.70
C ASP A 93 -7.66 2.96 -5.53
N PHE A 94 -6.72 2.04 -5.32
CA PHE A 94 -6.66 1.19 -4.14
C PHE A 94 -5.61 1.71 -3.17
N PHE A 95 -5.91 1.63 -1.87
CA PHE A 95 -4.98 1.96 -0.79
C PHE A 95 -4.82 0.76 0.11
N VAL A 96 -3.59 0.33 0.38
CA VAL A 96 -3.29 -0.86 1.17
C VAL A 96 -2.37 -0.51 2.33
N GLY A 97 -2.75 -0.93 3.55
CA GLY A 97 -1.97 -0.60 4.75
C GLY A 97 -2.68 -0.91 6.07
N PRO A 98 -2.13 -0.43 7.19
CA PRO A 98 -2.71 -0.62 8.52
C PRO A 98 -3.97 0.24 8.75
N ASP A 99 -4.95 -0.33 9.45
CA ASP A 99 -6.15 0.37 9.93
C ASP A 99 -5.81 1.26 11.14
N ASN A 100 -5.14 2.39 10.87
CA ASN A 100 -4.70 3.34 11.89
C ASN A 100 -4.86 4.81 11.47
N GLY A 101 -5.60 5.05 10.38
CA GLY A 101 -5.84 6.39 9.82
C GLY A 101 -4.81 6.86 8.78
N LEU A 102 -3.74 6.09 8.52
CA LEU A 102 -2.71 6.45 7.53
C LEU A 102 -3.27 6.70 6.12
N LEU A 103 -4.22 5.87 5.69
CA LEU A 103 -4.70 5.83 4.30
C LEU A 103 -5.83 6.85 4.03
N VAL A 104 -6.58 7.22 5.07
CA VAL A 104 -7.86 7.94 4.94
C VAL A 104 -7.69 9.28 4.23
N PRO A 105 -6.74 10.18 4.62
CA PRO A 105 -6.64 11.48 3.98
C PRO A 105 -6.31 11.41 2.49
N ALA A 106 -5.60 10.36 2.06
CA ALA A 106 -5.26 10.17 0.67
C ALA A 106 -6.47 9.69 -0.14
N ALA A 107 -7.23 8.70 0.37
CA ALA A 107 -8.46 8.25 -0.28
C ALA A 107 -9.53 9.35 -0.37
N GLU A 108 -9.71 10.12 0.72
CA GLU A 108 -10.61 11.28 0.73
C GLU A 108 -10.21 12.35 -0.29
N LYS A 109 -8.91 12.56 -0.51
CA LYS A 109 -8.42 13.51 -1.51
C LYS A 109 -8.79 13.12 -2.94
N LEU A 110 -9.09 11.83 -3.17
CA LEU A 110 -9.42 11.25 -4.47
C LEU A 110 -10.91 10.98 -4.67
N GLY A 111 -11.77 11.72 -3.98
CA GLY A 111 -13.23 11.64 -4.12
C GLY A 111 -13.93 10.83 -3.01
N GLY A 112 -13.19 10.38 -1.99
CA GLY A 112 -13.78 9.67 -0.86
C GLY A 112 -13.69 8.15 -0.99
N ILE A 113 -13.87 7.48 0.15
CA ILE A 113 -13.83 6.01 0.26
C ILE A 113 -15.18 5.43 -0.18
N VAL A 114 -15.18 4.64 -1.25
CA VAL A 114 -16.38 3.95 -1.76
C VAL A 114 -16.44 2.48 -1.34
N GLU A 115 -15.32 1.92 -0.88
CA GLU A 115 -15.24 0.54 -0.39
C GLU A 115 -14.08 0.39 0.61
N ALA A 116 -14.27 -0.45 1.62
CA ALA A 116 -13.25 -0.80 2.59
C ALA A 116 -13.35 -2.29 2.93
N ARG A 117 -12.20 -2.98 2.98
CA ARG A 117 -12.11 -4.40 3.31
C ARG A 117 -11.00 -4.66 4.30
N ALA A 118 -11.26 -5.55 5.25
CA ALA A 118 -10.19 -6.21 6.00
C ALA A 118 -9.51 -7.23 5.08
N LEU A 119 -8.20 -7.29 5.13
CA LEU A 119 -7.41 -8.26 4.39
C LEU A 119 -7.40 -9.54 5.20
N GLU A 120 -8.30 -10.47 4.92
CA GLU A 120 -8.43 -11.74 5.65
C GLU A 120 -8.15 -12.97 4.76
N ASN A 121 -8.02 -12.75 3.46
CA ASN A 121 -7.67 -13.82 2.53
C ASN A 121 -6.17 -14.12 2.57
N GLU A 122 -5.79 -15.09 3.41
CA GLU A 122 -4.39 -15.49 3.61
C GLU A 122 -3.72 -16.05 2.35
N SER A 123 -4.48 -16.48 1.33
CA SER A 123 -3.91 -16.93 0.05
C SER A 123 -3.25 -15.82 -0.75
N LEU A 124 -3.54 -14.55 -0.42
CA LEU A 124 -2.90 -13.36 -1.00
C LEU A 124 -1.69 -12.88 -0.18
N TRP A 125 -1.33 -13.59 0.88
CA TRP A 125 -0.21 -13.23 1.76
C TRP A 125 1.04 -14.02 1.40
N LEU A 126 2.19 -13.48 1.77
CA LEU A 126 3.46 -14.19 1.70
C LEU A 126 3.66 -14.99 2.99
N ALA A 127 3.60 -16.32 2.88
CA ALA A 127 3.86 -17.22 3.99
C ALA A 127 5.37 -17.47 4.20
N PRO A 128 5.85 -17.63 5.44
CA PRO A 128 5.10 -17.46 6.70
C PRO A 128 4.91 -15.98 7.06
N VAL A 129 3.77 -15.66 7.70
CA VAL A 129 3.49 -14.30 8.17
C VAL A 129 4.26 -14.01 9.47
N SER A 130 5.08 -12.97 9.44
CA SER A 130 5.91 -12.53 10.57
C SER A 130 5.18 -11.52 11.43
N HIS A 131 5.30 -11.65 12.75
CA HIS A 131 4.68 -10.71 13.70
C HIS A 131 5.16 -9.26 13.59
N THR A 132 6.33 -9.02 13.00
CA THR A 132 6.98 -7.70 12.95
C THR A 132 7.10 -7.12 11.54
N PHE A 133 6.72 -7.85 10.48
CA PHE A 133 6.97 -7.42 9.11
C PHE A 133 5.79 -7.61 8.14
N HIS A 134 4.61 -7.19 8.56
CA HIS A 134 3.40 -7.19 7.71
C HIS A 134 3.53 -6.32 6.45
N GLY A 135 4.48 -5.38 6.41
CA GLY A 135 4.86 -4.68 5.17
C GLY A 135 5.22 -5.65 4.05
N ARG A 136 6.12 -6.59 4.32
CA ARG A 136 6.54 -7.64 3.39
C ARG A 136 5.46 -8.72 3.23
N ASP A 137 4.87 -9.13 4.34
CA ASP A 137 4.08 -10.38 4.37
C ASP A 137 2.63 -10.22 3.92
N ILE A 138 2.06 -9.02 4.10
CA ILE A 138 0.64 -8.76 3.85
C ILE A 138 0.47 -7.61 2.87
N PHE A 139 1.03 -6.43 3.16
CA PHE A 139 0.72 -5.21 2.41
C PHE A 139 1.32 -5.21 1.00
N SER A 140 2.58 -5.60 0.86
CA SER A 140 3.24 -5.75 -0.44
C SER A 140 2.55 -6.75 -1.38
N PRO A 141 2.28 -8.01 -0.98
CA PRO A 141 1.69 -8.97 -1.89
C PRO A 141 0.24 -8.63 -2.23
N VAL A 142 -0.57 -8.18 -1.25
CA VAL A 142 -1.95 -7.74 -1.54
C VAL A 142 -1.96 -6.52 -2.47
N GLY A 143 -1.07 -5.55 -2.26
CA GLY A 143 -0.95 -4.40 -3.15
C GLY A 143 -0.61 -4.79 -4.59
N ALA A 144 0.24 -5.80 -4.78
CA ALA A 144 0.56 -6.32 -6.11
C ALA A 144 -0.62 -7.05 -6.75
N HIS A 145 -1.33 -7.90 -5.99
CA HIS A 145 -2.51 -8.62 -6.49
C HIS A 145 -3.63 -7.67 -6.93
N LEU A 146 -3.94 -6.65 -6.12
CA LEU A 146 -4.94 -5.63 -6.47
C LEU A 146 -4.53 -4.87 -7.74
N ALA A 147 -3.26 -4.52 -7.88
CA ALA A 147 -2.76 -3.84 -9.08
C ALA A 147 -2.89 -4.69 -10.35
N THR A 148 -2.89 -6.02 -10.23
CA THR A 148 -3.10 -6.97 -11.33
C THR A 148 -4.57 -7.35 -11.56
N GLY A 149 -5.51 -6.76 -10.83
CA GLY A 149 -6.95 -6.96 -11.02
C GLY A 149 -7.54 -8.13 -10.24
N THR A 150 -6.88 -8.61 -9.18
CA THR A 150 -7.53 -9.50 -8.22
C THR A 150 -8.64 -8.72 -7.48
N PRO A 151 -9.89 -9.21 -7.47
CA PRO A 151 -11.01 -8.54 -6.82
C PRO A 151 -10.98 -8.61 -5.30
#